data_AF-A0A017T5G8-F1
#
_entry.id   AF-A0A017T5G8-F1
#
_cell.length_a   1.000
_cell.length_b   1.000
_cell.length_c   1.000
_cell.angle_alpha   90.00
_cell.angle_beta   90.00
_cell.angle_gamma   90.00
#
_symmetry.space_group_name_H-M   'P 1'
#
loop_
_entity.id
_entity.type
_entity.pdbx_description
1 polymer ?
#
loop_
_entity_poly.entity_id
_entity_poly.type
_entity_poly.pdbx_seq_one_letter_code
_entity_poly.pdbx_strand_id
1 'polypeptide(L)'
;MAGERLGIIAYAFLANTKLTKNRPDDEHRFQVKYGPDDGAMHELWQDPYGLYTTLFLGINPELGFFVGADPVLHNPTRFFISVEFKQEHVDTVIRNGWHAWERDRRSRGSESEPAEVLVGGSADNFLRYIRFEQEALGEDQGHRQFLADQVSTRPLNVLPPSTSVLVPSAARLHDLAREFEMSETEVLDLIMSARRLKMAVRGWVAETHLVRRLAVVPGVTDCTRSDEEGGPDVLLRFEGSRPISVECKNVLRERSAAGLVRVDFQRTRASKADPCSRYYSPRDFDVVAACLHAVTERWEFRFARTVSLDPHGKCSGKLSHLVKLDGRWSDSVQHVFRAVANG
;
A
#
# COMPACT_ATOMS: atom_id res chain seq x y z
N MET A 1 -32.88 -3.84 -14.92
CA MET A 1 -31.52 -3.41 -14.55
C MET A 1 -31.45 -3.31 -13.05
N ALA A 2 -30.76 -4.22 -12.37
CA ALA A 2 -30.62 -4.18 -10.92
C ALA A 2 -29.49 -3.21 -10.58
N GLY A 3 -29.80 -2.11 -9.88
CA GLY A 3 -28.78 -1.21 -9.36
C GLY A 3 -27.97 -1.91 -8.25
N GLU A 4 -26.66 -1.69 -8.24
CA GLU A 4 -25.78 -2.15 -7.16
C GLU A 4 -26.08 -1.36 -5.87
N ARG A 5 -26.12 -2.04 -4.73
CA ARG A 5 -26.26 -1.40 -3.41
C ARG A 5 -24.87 -1.26 -2.79
N LEU A 6 -24.51 -0.04 -2.43
CA LEU A 6 -23.24 0.26 -1.75
C LEU A 6 -23.51 0.69 -0.31
N GLY A 7 -22.94 -0.03 0.66
CA GLY A 7 -22.87 0.43 2.05
C GLY A 7 -21.66 1.33 2.24
N ILE A 8 -21.83 2.49 2.88
CA ILE A 8 -20.72 3.37 3.26
C ILE A 8 -20.82 3.79 4.72
N ILE A 9 -19.68 3.92 5.39
CA ILE A 9 -19.53 4.65 6.63
C ILE A 9 -18.56 5.79 6.35
N ALA A 10 -19.06 7.03 6.35
CA ALA A 10 -18.27 8.18 5.97
C ALA A 10 -17.91 9.05 7.19
N TYR A 11 -16.62 9.18 7.43
CA TYR A 11 -16.04 10.18 8.31
C TYR A 11 -15.69 11.42 7.48
N ALA A 12 -16.69 12.28 7.28
CA ALA A 12 -16.60 13.43 6.40
C ALA A 12 -16.42 14.74 7.17
N PHE A 13 -15.48 15.57 6.71
CA PHE A 13 -15.13 16.85 7.32
C PHE A 13 -15.15 17.97 6.28
N LEU A 14 -15.43 19.20 6.68
CA LEU A 14 -15.36 20.31 5.73
C LEU A 14 -13.91 20.64 5.38
N ALA A 15 -13.61 20.57 4.08
CA ALA A 15 -12.36 21.02 3.49
C ALA A 15 -12.45 22.51 3.15
N ASN A 16 -11.54 23.32 3.69
CA ASN A 16 -11.52 24.77 3.48
C ASN A 16 -10.11 25.35 3.41
N THR A 17 -10.02 26.55 2.83
CA THR A 17 -8.88 27.45 2.92
C THR A 17 -9.19 28.49 3.99
N LYS A 18 -8.29 28.67 4.97
CA LYS A 18 -8.36 29.79 5.91
C LYS A 18 -7.05 30.55 5.88
N LEU A 19 -7.08 31.73 5.27
CA LEU A 19 -5.98 32.69 5.31
C LEU A 19 -5.75 33.10 6.77
N THR A 20 -4.59 32.73 7.33
CA THR A 20 -4.16 33.14 8.67
C THR A 20 -2.71 33.58 8.58
N LYS A 21 -2.27 34.52 9.44
CA LYS A 21 -0.94 35.16 9.36
C LYS A 21 0.27 34.20 9.27
N ASN A 22 0.14 32.97 9.75
CA ASN A 22 1.23 31.99 9.82
C ASN A 22 1.02 30.78 8.88
N ARG A 23 0.10 30.87 7.92
CA ARG A 23 -0.17 29.79 6.97
C ARG A 23 0.13 30.21 5.54
N PRO A 24 0.60 29.27 4.71
CA PRO A 24 0.65 29.47 3.27
C PRO A 24 -0.73 29.82 2.74
N ASP A 25 -0.76 30.71 1.75
CA ASP A 25 -1.97 31.10 1.03
C ASP A 25 -2.52 29.98 0.13
N ASP A 26 -1.64 29.07 -0.31
CA ASP A 26 -1.95 27.90 -1.13
C ASP A 26 -2.39 26.65 -0.34
N GLU A 27 -2.56 26.74 0.98
CA GLU A 27 -2.88 25.60 1.84
C GLU A 27 -4.39 25.39 2.02
N HIS A 28 -4.87 24.23 1.60
CA HIS A 28 -6.18 23.68 1.95
C HIS A 28 -6.03 22.63 3.04
N ARG A 29 -7.12 22.38 3.76
CA ARG A 29 -7.17 21.27 4.71
C ARG A 29 -8.58 20.87 5.07
N PHE A 30 -8.74 19.68 5.62
CA PHE A 30 -9.87 19.34 6.47
C PHE A 30 -9.40 19.02 7.89
N GLN A 31 -10.16 19.47 8.88
CA GLN A 31 -9.85 19.24 10.29
C GLN A 31 -10.73 18.13 10.83
N VAL A 32 -10.09 17.11 11.40
CA VAL A 32 -10.73 16.00 12.09
C VAL A 32 -10.86 16.41 13.55
N LYS A 33 -12.10 16.55 14.03
CA LYS A 33 -12.41 16.99 15.39
C LYS A 33 -13.52 16.13 15.98
N TYR A 34 -13.13 15.07 16.67
CA TYR A 34 -14.06 14.25 17.47
C TYR A 34 -14.17 14.72 18.92
N GLY A 35 -13.21 15.53 19.38
CA GLY A 35 -13.17 16.05 20.74
C GLY A 35 -12.05 17.08 20.94
N PRO A 36 -11.69 17.39 22.20
CA PRO A 36 -10.58 18.29 22.50
C PRO A 36 -9.24 17.72 22.02
N ASP A 37 -8.23 18.59 21.92
CA ASP A 37 -6.84 18.18 21.63
C ASP A 37 -6.15 17.67 22.91
N ASP A 38 -6.56 16.49 23.36
CA ASP A 38 -6.08 15.82 24.58
C ASP A 38 -5.16 14.61 24.26
N GLY A 39 -4.87 14.39 22.97
CA GLY A 39 -4.08 13.26 22.50
C GLY A 39 -4.82 11.92 22.49
N ALA A 40 -6.12 11.88 22.77
CA ALA A 40 -6.92 10.66 22.71
C ALA A 40 -6.94 10.06 21.30
N MET A 41 -6.93 8.72 21.25
CA MET A 41 -6.97 7.94 20.01
C MET A 41 -8.39 7.44 19.74
N HIS A 42 -8.81 7.56 18.49
CA HIS A 42 -10.09 7.10 17.95
C HIS A 42 -9.85 5.94 16.98
N GLU A 43 -10.54 4.83 17.22
CA GLU A 43 -10.58 3.75 16.23
C GLU A 43 -11.66 4.08 15.20
N LEU A 44 -11.23 4.20 13.94
CA LEU A 44 -12.18 4.26 12.85
C LEU A 44 -12.82 2.89 12.72
N TRP A 45 -14.14 2.87 12.56
CA TRP A 45 -14.85 1.65 12.28
C TRP A 45 -14.38 1.09 10.95
N GLN A 46 -14.02 -0.19 10.93
CA GLN A 46 -13.61 -0.92 9.74
C GLN A 46 -14.50 -2.14 9.64
N ASP A 47 -15.15 -2.33 8.48
CA ASP A 47 -16.04 -3.47 8.30
C ASP A 47 -15.24 -4.78 8.26
N PRO A 48 -15.44 -5.71 9.20
CA PRO A 48 -14.81 -7.01 9.11
C PRO A 48 -15.31 -7.85 7.93
N TYR A 49 -16.52 -7.60 7.45
CA TYR A 49 -17.22 -8.39 6.42
C TYR A 49 -17.26 -7.72 5.04
N GLY A 50 -16.80 -6.48 4.93
CA GLY A 50 -16.67 -5.75 3.65
C GLY A 50 -17.98 -5.32 2.98
N LEU A 51 -19.11 -5.36 3.70
CA LEU A 51 -20.43 -4.86 3.27
C LEU A 51 -20.48 -3.33 3.20
N TYR A 52 -19.72 -2.66 4.07
CA TYR A 52 -19.59 -1.22 4.13
C TYR A 52 -18.17 -0.79 3.80
N THR A 53 -18.07 0.35 3.11
CA THR A 53 -16.79 1.00 2.82
C THR A 53 -16.61 2.15 3.79
N THR A 54 -15.57 2.06 4.62
CA THR A 54 -15.15 3.18 5.46
C THR A 54 -14.46 4.22 4.61
N LEU A 55 -14.97 5.44 4.61
CA LEU A 55 -14.39 6.59 3.93
C LEU A 55 -13.90 7.59 4.98
N PHE A 56 -12.72 8.16 4.76
CA PHE A 56 -12.17 9.21 5.61
C PHE A 56 -11.74 10.38 4.74
N LEU A 57 -12.52 11.46 4.75
CA LEU A 57 -12.42 12.48 3.70
C LEU A 57 -12.77 13.90 4.16
N GLY A 58 -12.14 14.85 3.49
CA GLY A 58 -12.58 16.23 3.41
C GLY A 58 -13.52 16.44 2.23
N ILE A 59 -14.59 17.19 2.42
CA ILE A 59 -15.53 17.61 1.37
C ILE A 59 -15.63 19.13 1.31
N ASN A 60 -15.70 19.68 0.11
CA ASN A 60 -16.05 21.07 -0.12
C ASN A 60 -17.32 21.10 -1.01
N PRO A 61 -18.52 21.22 -0.40
CA PRO A 61 -19.77 21.22 -1.15
C PRO A 61 -19.93 22.41 -2.09
N GLU A 62 -19.34 23.56 -1.76
CA GLU A 62 -19.44 24.79 -2.56
C GLU A 62 -18.68 24.67 -3.87
N LEU A 63 -17.46 24.12 -3.82
CA LEU A 63 -16.61 23.90 -4.99
C LEU A 63 -16.80 22.51 -5.62
N GLY A 64 -17.64 21.66 -5.02
CA GLY A 64 -18.02 20.36 -5.57
C GLY A 64 -16.89 19.33 -5.63
N PHE A 65 -15.94 19.37 -4.68
CA PHE A 65 -14.83 18.40 -4.62
C PHE A 65 -14.72 17.71 -3.26
N PHE A 66 -14.02 16.57 -3.25
CA PHE A 66 -13.59 15.87 -2.04
C PHE A 66 -12.10 15.52 -2.10
N VAL A 67 -11.52 15.23 -0.94
CA VAL A 67 -10.17 14.68 -0.77
C VAL A 67 -10.24 13.55 0.27
N GLY A 68 -10.04 12.32 -0.19
CA GLY A 68 -9.96 11.12 0.62
C GLY A 68 -8.55 10.83 1.10
N ALA A 69 -8.41 10.42 2.35
CA ALA A 69 -7.18 9.87 2.91
C ALA A 69 -7.37 8.40 3.27
N ASP A 70 -6.27 7.65 3.40
CA ASP A 70 -6.33 6.21 3.65
C ASP A 70 -6.91 5.91 5.05
N PRO A 71 -8.11 5.32 5.16
CA PRO A 71 -8.74 5.05 6.44
C PRO A 71 -7.98 4.00 7.28
N VAL A 72 -7.10 3.20 6.67
CA VAL A 72 -6.23 2.24 7.39
C VAL A 72 -5.04 2.97 8.03
N LEU A 73 -4.44 3.93 7.34
CA LEU A 73 -3.37 4.75 7.92
C LEU A 73 -3.86 5.67 9.04
N HIS A 74 -5.14 6.06 8.99
CA HIS A 74 -5.81 6.84 10.04
C HIS A 74 -6.53 5.95 11.08
N ASN A 75 -6.15 4.67 11.22
CA ASN A 75 -6.72 3.80 12.25
C ASN A 75 -5.64 3.15 13.13
N PRO A 76 -5.52 3.56 14.41
CA PRO A 76 -6.28 4.63 15.08
C PRO A 76 -5.80 6.04 14.67
N THR A 77 -6.71 7.02 14.66
CA THR A 77 -6.40 8.46 14.46
C THR A 77 -6.51 9.22 15.78
N ARG A 78 -5.89 10.40 15.91
CA ARG A 78 -6.17 11.27 17.06
C ARG A 78 -7.54 11.95 16.92
N PHE A 79 -8.13 12.34 18.04
CA PHE A 79 -9.38 13.10 18.09
C PHE A 79 -9.28 14.48 17.45
N PHE A 80 -8.05 15.02 17.38
CA PHE A 80 -7.74 16.29 16.73
C PHE A 80 -6.55 16.09 15.78
N ILE A 81 -6.81 16.07 14.48
CA ILE A 81 -5.76 16.15 13.43
C ILE A 81 -6.19 17.09 12.31
N SER A 82 -5.23 17.44 11.47
CA SER A 82 -5.44 18.21 10.25
C SER A 82 -4.82 17.48 9.08
N VAL A 83 -5.56 17.41 7.98
CA VAL A 83 -5.10 16.83 6.72
C VAL A 83 -4.94 17.96 5.72
N GLU A 84 -3.70 18.41 5.52
CA GLU A 84 -3.34 19.50 4.60
C GLU A 84 -3.04 18.99 3.19
N PHE A 85 -3.36 19.83 2.21
CA PHE A 85 -3.05 19.64 0.79
C PHE A 85 -2.97 21.00 0.08
N LYS A 86 -2.41 21.04 -1.12
CA LYS A 86 -2.14 22.28 -1.86
C LYS A 86 -3.24 22.68 -2.83
N GLN A 87 -3.34 23.98 -3.10
CA GLN A 87 -4.24 24.57 -4.10
C GLN A 87 -4.07 23.91 -5.48
N GLU A 88 -2.84 23.59 -5.88
CA GLU A 88 -2.58 22.92 -7.17
C GLU A 88 -3.28 21.56 -7.30
N HIS A 89 -3.45 20.82 -6.19
CA HIS A 89 -4.19 19.56 -6.20
C HIS A 89 -5.69 19.82 -6.36
N VAL A 90 -6.22 20.84 -5.70
CA VAL A 90 -7.62 21.27 -5.87
C VAL A 90 -7.88 21.69 -7.31
N ASP A 91 -7.00 22.50 -7.89
CA ASP A 91 -7.12 22.95 -9.27
C ASP A 91 -7.09 21.76 -10.24
N THR A 92 -6.26 20.77 -9.97
CA THR A 92 -6.17 19.54 -10.78
C THR A 92 -7.44 18.68 -10.65
N VAL A 93 -7.98 18.54 -9.43
CA VAL A 93 -9.25 17.84 -9.20
C VAL A 93 -10.40 18.55 -9.92
N ILE A 94 -10.48 19.88 -9.84
CA ILE A 94 -11.54 20.65 -10.53
C ILE A 94 -11.40 20.51 -12.04
N ARG A 95 -10.17 20.56 -12.57
CA ARG A 95 -9.90 20.47 -14.01
C ARG A 95 -10.19 19.08 -14.58
N ASN A 96 -9.76 18.03 -13.88
CA ASN A 96 -9.75 16.66 -14.41
C ASN A 96 -10.85 15.77 -13.81
N GLY A 97 -11.51 16.22 -12.74
CA GLY A 97 -12.49 15.44 -11.97
C GLY A 97 -11.89 14.38 -11.04
N TRP A 98 -10.60 14.10 -11.16
CA TRP A 98 -9.87 13.08 -10.38
C TRP A 98 -8.38 13.41 -10.31
N HIS A 99 -7.77 13.21 -9.15
CA HIS A 99 -6.33 13.37 -8.94
C HIS A 99 -5.86 12.54 -7.74
N ALA A 100 -4.70 11.88 -7.85
CA ALA A 100 -4.08 11.17 -6.74
C ALA A 100 -2.65 11.67 -6.56
N TRP A 101 -2.20 11.81 -5.31
CA TRP A 101 -0.88 12.34 -5.00
C TRP A 101 -0.37 11.86 -3.64
N GLU A 102 0.95 11.80 -3.50
CA GLU A 102 1.58 11.64 -2.19
C GLU A 102 1.48 12.94 -1.39
N ARG A 103 1.03 12.86 -0.13
CA ARG A 103 0.86 14.02 0.74
C ARG A 103 2.20 14.56 1.23
N ASP A 104 2.42 15.84 0.95
CA ASP A 104 3.50 16.61 1.57
C ASP A 104 3.20 16.91 3.04
N ARG A 105 3.76 16.11 3.95
CA ARG A 105 3.73 16.44 5.38
C ARG A 105 4.89 17.38 5.70
N ARG A 106 4.61 18.68 5.87
CA ARG A 106 5.58 19.66 6.39
C ARG A 106 5.93 19.34 7.84
N SER A 107 6.82 18.40 8.07
CA SER A 107 7.41 18.24 9.39
C SER A 107 8.47 19.32 9.60
N ARG A 108 8.21 20.26 10.52
CA ARG A 108 9.29 20.88 11.30
C ARG A 108 10.04 19.75 12.03
N GLY A 109 11.09 19.21 11.43
CA GLY A 109 12.07 18.34 12.08
C GLY A 109 11.60 16.95 12.50
N SER A 110 10.68 16.31 11.78
CA SER A 110 10.20 14.97 12.16
C SER A 110 10.09 14.05 10.95
N GLU A 111 11.20 13.39 10.61
CA GLU A 111 11.34 12.29 9.65
C GLU A 111 10.51 11.03 10.00
N SER A 112 9.37 11.11 10.69
CA SER A 112 8.78 9.97 11.40
C SER A 112 7.40 9.51 10.93
N GLU A 113 6.93 9.95 9.76
CA GLU A 113 5.60 9.58 9.29
C GLU A 113 5.66 8.99 7.88
N PRO A 114 4.95 7.86 7.66
CA PRO A 114 5.00 7.19 6.38
C PRO A 114 4.40 8.03 5.27
N ALA A 115 4.79 7.68 4.03
CA ALA A 115 4.10 8.17 2.84
C ALA A 115 2.60 7.92 2.99
N GLU A 116 1.80 8.86 2.53
CA GLU A 116 0.34 8.76 2.50
C GLU A 116 -0.12 9.23 1.14
N VAL A 117 -0.94 8.44 0.47
CA VAL A 117 -1.56 8.81 -0.80
C VAL A 117 -2.97 9.33 -0.55
N LEU A 118 -3.18 10.58 -0.94
CA LEU A 118 -4.50 11.22 -0.98
C LEU A 118 -5.11 11.07 -2.37
N VAL A 119 -6.44 10.99 -2.40
CA VAL A 119 -7.21 10.91 -3.64
C VAL A 119 -8.30 11.97 -3.62
N GLY A 120 -8.24 12.90 -4.57
CA GLY A 120 -9.24 13.93 -4.77
C GLY A 120 -10.12 13.64 -5.98
N GLY A 121 -11.38 14.04 -5.89
CA GLY A 121 -12.32 13.92 -7.00
C GLY A 121 -13.45 14.94 -6.93
N SER A 122 -14.13 15.14 -8.06
CA SER A 122 -15.36 15.93 -8.12
C SER A 122 -16.56 15.15 -7.58
N ALA A 123 -17.64 15.85 -7.24
CA ALA A 123 -18.89 15.22 -6.77
C ALA A 123 -19.38 14.10 -7.71
N ASP A 124 -19.27 14.28 -9.02
CA ASP A 124 -19.65 13.29 -10.04
C ASP A 124 -18.82 12.01 -10.00
N ASN A 125 -17.60 12.09 -9.46
CA ASN A 125 -16.69 10.95 -9.32
C ASN A 125 -16.76 10.29 -7.93
N PHE A 126 -17.70 10.70 -7.06
CA PHE A 126 -17.78 10.16 -5.70
C PHE A 126 -18.07 8.65 -5.66
N LEU A 127 -18.90 8.14 -6.57
CA LEU A 127 -19.14 6.69 -6.68
C LEU A 127 -17.89 5.92 -7.13
N ARG A 128 -17.06 6.53 -8.00
CA ARG A 128 -15.75 5.96 -8.36
C ARG A 128 -14.82 5.92 -7.17
N TYR A 129 -14.84 6.96 -6.33
CA TYR A 129 -14.07 7.01 -5.10
C TYR A 129 -14.45 5.91 -4.12
N ILE A 130 -15.75 5.63 -3.95
CA ILE A 130 -16.19 4.50 -3.12
C ILE A 130 -15.60 3.19 -3.67
N ARG A 131 -15.73 2.93 -4.97
CA ARG A 131 -15.17 1.72 -5.61
C ARG A 131 -13.64 1.65 -5.58
N PHE A 132 -12.98 2.80 -5.55
CA PHE A 132 -11.54 2.87 -5.33
C PHE A 132 -11.18 2.47 -3.89
N GLU A 133 -11.84 3.03 -2.86
CA GLU A 133 -11.54 2.70 -1.45
C GLU A 133 -11.88 1.24 -1.10
N GLN A 134 -13.04 0.76 -1.57
CA GLN A 134 -13.07 -0.40 -2.47
C GLN A 134 -11.84 -1.31 -2.59
N GLU A 135 -11.25 -1.18 -3.77
CA GLU A 135 -10.10 -1.93 -4.27
C GLU A 135 -8.80 -1.66 -3.49
N ALA A 136 -8.64 -0.46 -2.92
CA ALA A 136 -7.39 0.01 -2.34
C ALA A 136 -7.26 -0.18 -0.83
N LEU A 137 -8.30 -0.70 -0.15
CA LEU A 137 -8.28 -0.91 1.29
C LEU A 137 -7.04 -1.73 1.69
N GLY A 138 -6.18 -1.16 2.54
CA GLY A 138 -5.00 -1.82 3.11
C GLY A 138 -3.90 -2.22 2.11
N GLU A 139 -3.97 -1.74 0.87
CA GLU A 139 -2.85 -1.79 -0.06
C GLU A 139 -1.68 -0.94 0.45
N ASP A 140 -0.45 -1.26 0.04
CA ASP A 140 0.68 -0.37 0.24
C ASP A 140 0.47 0.94 -0.53
N GLN A 141 1.15 2.01 -0.12
CA GLN A 141 0.85 3.34 -0.67
C GLN A 141 1.22 3.45 -2.15
N GLY A 142 2.22 2.70 -2.63
CA GLY A 142 2.56 2.66 -4.05
C GLY A 142 1.47 2.02 -4.90
N HIS A 143 0.97 0.86 -4.48
CA HIS A 143 -0.15 0.20 -5.17
C HIS A 143 -1.47 0.96 -5.03
N ARG A 144 -1.71 1.62 -3.89
CA ARG A 144 -2.86 2.51 -3.71
C ARG A 144 -2.86 3.62 -4.76
N GLN A 145 -1.72 4.27 -5.00
CA GLN A 145 -1.61 5.29 -6.05
C GLN A 145 -1.77 4.69 -7.45
N PHE A 146 -1.14 3.54 -7.72
CA PHE A 146 -1.32 2.83 -9.00
C PHE A 146 -2.80 2.53 -9.29
N LEU A 147 -3.56 2.05 -8.29
CA LEU A 147 -4.99 1.81 -8.43
C LEU A 147 -5.76 3.12 -8.71
N ALA A 148 -5.41 4.21 -8.02
CA ALA A 148 -6.05 5.50 -8.23
C ALA A 148 -5.80 6.05 -9.65
N ASP A 149 -4.59 5.85 -10.20
CA ASP A 149 -4.25 6.21 -11.58
C ASP A 149 -5.12 5.41 -12.58
N GLN A 150 -5.30 4.11 -12.33
CA GLN A 150 -6.10 3.22 -13.18
C GLN A 150 -7.60 3.55 -13.14
N VAL A 151 -8.12 4.06 -12.02
CA VAL A 151 -9.54 4.47 -11.92
C VAL A 151 -9.86 5.63 -12.86
N SER A 152 -8.89 6.52 -13.10
CA SER A 152 -9.08 7.65 -14.02
C SER A 152 -9.24 7.22 -15.49
N THR A 153 -8.68 6.07 -15.88
CA THR A 153 -8.67 5.56 -17.25
C THR A 153 -9.76 4.52 -17.54
N ARG A 154 -10.43 4.00 -16.50
CA ARG A 154 -11.48 2.97 -16.64
C ARG A 154 -12.87 3.58 -16.91
N PRO A 155 -13.63 3.08 -17.90
CA PRO A 155 -15.02 3.46 -18.08
C PRO A 155 -15.90 2.98 -16.90
N LEU A 156 -16.87 3.80 -16.47
CA LEU A 156 -17.83 3.48 -15.39
C LEU A 156 -18.64 2.19 -15.61
N ASN A 157 -18.74 1.71 -16.85
CA ASN A 157 -19.62 0.64 -17.29
C ASN A 157 -18.94 -0.72 -17.53
N VAL A 158 -17.70 -0.92 -17.11
CA VAL A 158 -17.12 -2.27 -17.16
C VAL A 158 -17.57 -3.04 -15.93
N LEU A 159 -18.80 -3.58 -16.00
CA LEU A 159 -19.01 -4.92 -15.45
C LEU A 159 -17.99 -5.84 -16.15
N PRO A 160 -17.31 -6.75 -15.45
CA PRO A 160 -16.45 -7.70 -16.13
C PRO A 160 -17.29 -8.38 -17.22
N PRO A 161 -16.79 -8.47 -18.47
CA PRO A 161 -17.56 -9.11 -19.52
C PRO A 161 -17.82 -10.55 -19.07
N SER A 162 -19.09 -10.94 -19.03
CA SER A 162 -19.49 -12.34 -18.96
C SER A 162 -19.12 -12.99 -20.29
N THR A 163 -17.83 -13.27 -20.49
CA THR A 163 -17.38 -14.09 -21.61
C THR A 163 -17.54 -15.54 -21.20
N SER A 164 -18.56 -16.18 -21.76
CA SER A 164 -18.48 -17.61 -22.01
C SER A 164 -17.27 -17.88 -22.90
N VAL A 165 -16.73 -19.10 -22.75
CA VAL A 165 -16.06 -19.94 -23.77
C VAL A 165 -14.72 -20.54 -23.28
N LEU A 166 -14.74 -21.88 -23.29
CA LEU A 166 -13.65 -22.88 -23.32
C LEU A 166 -12.89 -23.18 -22.03
N VAL A 167 -13.41 -24.21 -21.34
CA VAL A 167 -12.75 -25.00 -20.29
C VAL A 167 -11.53 -25.73 -20.88
N PRO A 168 -10.29 -25.48 -20.41
CA PRO A 168 -9.16 -26.38 -20.64
C PRO A 168 -9.30 -27.62 -19.75
N SER A 169 -8.92 -28.79 -20.26
CA SER A 169 -9.16 -30.08 -19.61
C SER A 169 -8.43 -30.25 -18.26
N ALA A 170 -9.22 -30.62 -17.25
CA ALA A 170 -8.89 -30.77 -15.83
C ALA A 170 -8.12 -32.05 -15.48
N ALA A 171 -6.83 -32.13 -15.79
CA ALA A 171 -6.03 -33.31 -15.41
C ALA A 171 -5.04 -33.07 -14.25
N ARG A 172 -4.98 -31.88 -13.63
CA ARG A 172 -4.26 -31.64 -12.37
C ARG A 172 -4.45 -30.22 -11.76
N LEU A 173 -5.68 -29.78 -11.49
CA LEU A 173 -6.05 -28.65 -10.60
C LEU A 173 -7.53 -28.89 -10.18
N HIS A 174 -8.02 -28.71 -8.95
CA HIS A 174 -7.47 -28.28 -7.66
C HIS A 174 -8.36 -28.81 -6.51
N ASP A 175 -7.79 -29.25 -5.39
CA ASP A 175 -8.56 -29.74 -4.21
C ASP A 175 -9.47 -28.68 -3.59
N LEU A 176 -9.09 -27.39 -3.64
CA LEU A 176 -9.89 -26.26 -3.14
C LEU A 176 -11.23 -26.08 -3.85
N ALA A 177 -11.27 -26.27 -5.17
CA ALA A 177 -12.52 -26.18 -5.94
C ALA A 177 -13.52 -27.29 -5.53
N ARG A 178 -13.00 -28.48 -5.21
CA ARG A 178 -13.79 -29.60 -4.67
C ARG A 178 -14.24 -29.34 -3.24
N GLU A 179 -13.33 -28.85 -2.39
CA GLU A 179 -13.62 -28.52 -0.99
C GLU A 179 -14.67 -27.42 -0.86
N PHE A 180 -14.57 -26.36 -1.68
CA PHE A 180 -15.51 -25.25 -1.67
C PHE A 180 -16.78 -25.52 -2.46
N GLU A 181 -16.88 -26.65 -3.15
CA GLU A 181 -18.00 -26.98 -4.05
C GLU A 181 -18.25 -25.88 -5.10
N MET A 182 -17.17 -25.27 -5.59
CA MET A 182 -17.19 -24.14 -6.53
C MET A 182 -16.29 -24.43 -7.73
N SER A 183 -16.65 -23.93 -8.91
CA SER A 183 -15.76 -23.93 -10.07
C SER A 183 -14.54 -23.03 -9.85
N GLU A 184 -13.46 -23.28 -10.58
CA GLU A 184 -12.23 -22.46 -10.53
C GLU A 184 -12.52 -20.97 -10.82
N THR A 185 -13.40 -20.72 -11.78
CA THR A 185 -13.87 -19.37 -12.10
C THR A 185 -14.62 -18.73 -10.95
N GLU A 186 -15.51 -19.47 -10.28
CA GLU A 186 -16.23 -18.94 -9.12
C GLU A 186 -15.30 -18.66 -7.94
N VAL A 187 -14.24 -19.48 -7.74
CA VAL A 187 -13.21 -19.20 -6.72
C VAL A 187 -12.42 -17.94 -7.06
N LEU A 188 -12.03 -17.75 -8.32
CA LEU A 188 -11.32 -16.55 -8.76
C LEU A 188 -12.20 -15.30 -8.69
N ASP A 189 -13.49 -15.41 -9.04
CA ASP A 189 -14.47 -14.34 -8.90
C ASP A 189 -14.74 -14.04 -7.42
N LEU A 190 -14.76 -15.05 -6.56
CA LEU A 190 -14.81 -14.89 -5.11
C LEU A 190 -13.56 -14.17 -4.61
N ILE A 191 -12.35 -14.52 -5.04
CA ILE A 191 -11.12 -13.78 -4.69
C ILE A 191 -11.19 -12.33 -5.19
N MET A 192 -11.62 -12.12 -6.44
CA MET A 192 -11.73 -10.79 -7.05
C MET A 192 -12.73 -9.89 -6.32
N SER A 193 -13.82 -10.47 -5.81
CA SER A 193 -14.89 -9.79 -5.07
C SER A 193 -14.63 -9.70 -3.56
N ALA A 194 -13.85 -10.63 -3.00
CA ALA A 194 -13.48 -10.70 -1.59
C ALA A 194 -12.22 -9.89 -1.30
N ARG A 195 -12.43 -8.64 -0.85
CA ARG A 195 -11.41 -7.59 -0.71
C ARG A 195 -10.17 -8.00 0.11
N ARG A 196 -10.34 -8.59 1.29
CA ARG A 196 -9.20 -9.06 2.13
C ARG A 196 -8.39 -10.15 1.46
N LEU A 197 -9.07 -11.04 0.74
CA LEU A 197 -8.44 -12.15 0.05
C LEU A 197 -7.66 -11.62 -1.15
N LYS A 198 -8.21 -10.67 -1.92
CA LYS A 198 -7.51 -10.00 -3.02
C LYS A 198 -6.22 -9.32 -2.60
N MET A 199 -6.23 -8.60 -1.46
CA MET A 199 -5.04 -7.95 -0.90
C MET A 199 -3.96 -8.98 -0.52
N ALA A 200 -4.35 -10.00 0.27
CA ALA A 200 -3.45 -11.07 0.67
C ALA A 200 -2.88 -11.78 -0.55
N VAL A 201 -3.72 -12.06 -1.54
CA VAL A 201 -3.32 -12.65 -2.82
C VAL A 201 -2.33 -11.76 -3.56
N ARG A 202 -2.47 -10.43 -3.57
CA ARG A 202 -1.50 -9.54 -4.25
C ARG A 202 -0.13 -9.53 -3.59
N GLY A 203 -0.07 -9.40 -2.26
CA GLY A 203 1.19 -9.56 -1.52
C GLY A 203 1.83 -10.91 -1.82
N TRP A 204 1.05 -11.98 -1.69
CA TRP A 204 1.47 -13.33 -2.01
C TRP A 204 1.86 -13.55 -3.47
N VAL A 205 1.28 -12.82 -4.42
CA VAL A 205 1.67 -12.87 -5.83
C VAL A 205 3.07 -12.27 -6.00
N ALA A 206 3.37 -11.13 -5.36
CA ALA A 206 4.72 -10.57 -5.36
C ALA A 206 5.73 -11.56 -4.75
N GLU A 207 5.41 -12.15 -3.60
CA GLU A 207 6.24 -13.17 -2.94
C GLU A 207 6.38 -14.44 -3.79
N THR A 208 5.31 -14.89 -4.46
CA THR A 208 5.34 -16.06 -5.35
C THR A 208 6.25 -15.79 -6.56
N HIS A 209 6.16 -14.61 -7.15
CA HIS A 209 7.06 -14.20 -8.23
C HIS A 209 8.51 -14.10 -7.74
N LEU A 210 8.73 -13.60 -6.52
CA LEU A 210 10.03 -13.57 -5.88
C LEU A 210 10.59 -14.99 -5.71
N VAL A 211 9.84 -15.92 -5.10
CA VAL A 211 10.27 -17.32 -4.92
C VAL A 211 10.58 -17.97 -6.26
N ARG A 212 9.72 -17.82 -7.27
CA ARG A 212 9.98 -18.35 -8.64
C ARG A 212 11.27 -17.79 -9.22
N ARG A 213 11.52 -16.50 -9.01
CA ARG A 213 12.73 -15.82 -9.47
C ARG A 213 13.97 -16.30 -8.75
N LEU A 214 13.91 -16.51 -7.43
CA LEU A 214 15.03 -16.95 -6.60
C LEU A 214 15.34 -18.44 -6.79
N ALA A 215 14.32 -19.29 -6.96
CA ALA A 215 14.49 -20.74 -7.12
C ALA A 215 15.29 -21.14 -8.37
N VAL A 216 15.31 -20.29 -9.40
CA VAL A 216 16.09 -20.54 -10.63
C VAL A 216 17.48 -19.91 -10.59
N VAL A 217 17.86 -19.26 -9.49
CA VAL A 217 19.18 -18.66 -9.32
C VAL A 217 20.22 -19.76 -9.07
N PRO A 218 21.30 -19.84 -9.87
CA PRO A 218 22.35 -20.82 -9.62
C PRO A 218 22.94 -20.67 -8.22
N GLY A 219 23.01 -21.79 -7.48
CA GLY A 219 23.49 -21.83 -6.10
C GLY A 219 22.40 -21.72 -5.05
N VAL A 220 21.17 -21.33 -5.39
CA VAL A 220 20.04 -21.34 -4.44
C VAL A 220 19.50 -22.75 -4.25
N THR A 221 19.31 -23.15 -3.00
CA THR A 221 18.63 -24.39 -2.58
C THR A 221 17.62 -24.08 -1.48
N ASP A 222 16.69 -25.00 -1.21
CA ASP A 222 15.68 -24.88 -0.13
C ASP A 222 14.88 -23.57 -0.14
N CYS A 223 14.60 -23.02 -1.33
CA CYS A 223 13.89 -21.75 -1.47
C CYS A 223 12.39 -21.93 -1.28
N THR A 224 11.88 -21.45 -0.15
CA THR A 224 10.47 -21.57 0.23
C THR A 224 9.93 -20.25 0.76
N ARG A 225 8.64 -19.98 0.53
CA ARG A 225 7.93 -18.92 1.27
C ARG A 225 7.87 -19.31 2.75
N SER A 226 7.99 -18.33 3.65
CA SER A 226 7.69 -18.51 5.07
C SER A 226 6.26 -18.07 5.33
N ASP A 227 5.54 -18.85 6.14
CA ASP A 227 4.20 -18.47 6.63
C ASP A 227 4.26 -18.09 8.14
N GLU A 228 5.46 -17.86 8.68
CA GLU A 228 5.66 -17.46 10.08
C GLU A 228 5.17 -16.04 10.34
N GLU A 229 4.27 -15.87 11.32
CA GLU A 229 3.71 -14.57 11.66
C GLU A 229 4.80 -13.60 12.13
N GLY A 230 5.01 -12.52 11.38
CA GLY A 230 6.04 -11.52 11.67
C GLY A 230 7.47 -11.96 11.31
N GLY A 231 7.62 -13.13 10.69
CA GLY A 231 8.86 -13.61 10.10
C GLY A 231 9.09 -13.04 8.68
N PRO A 232 10.24 -13.37 8.07
CA PRO A 232 10.58 -12.95 6.71
C PRO A 232 9.74 -13.67 5.65
N ASP A 233 9.43 -13.03 4.54
CA ASP A 233 8.56 -13.62 3.50
C ASP A 233 9.16 -14.87 2.81
N VAL A 234 10.48 -14.95 2.65
CA VAL A 234 11.17 -16.07 1.97
C VAL A 234 12.39 -16.54 2.76
N LEU A 235 12.57 -17.87 2.82
CA LEU A 235 13.75 -18.53 3.35
C LEU A 235 14.41 -19.35 2.25
N LEU A 236 15.74 -19.33 2.19
CA LEU A 236 16.52 -20.14 1.24
C LEU A 236 17.93 -20.41 1.78
N ARG A 237 18.69 -21.26 1.08
CA ARG A 237 20.14 -21.40 1.24
C ARG A 237 20.85 -21.04 -0.05
N PHE A 238 22.08 -20.56 0.06
CA PHE A 238 22.87 -20.18 -1.11
C PHE A 238 24.28 -20.76 -1.00
N GLU A 239 24.71 -21.55 -1.99
CA GLU A 239 26.05 -22.15 -2.06
C GLU A 239 26.45 -22.89 -0.76
N GLY A 240 25.49 -23.57 -0.11
CA GLY A 240 25.71 -24.32 1.14
C GLY A 240 25.78 -23.46 2.41
N SER A 241 25.42 -22.17 2.33
CA SER A 241 25.40 -21.25 3.47
C SER A 241 24.40 -21.67 4.56
N ARG A 242 24.44 -20.93 5.68
CA ARG A 242 23.31 -20.83 6.60
C ARG A 242 22.02 -20.40 5.86
N PRO A 243 20.82 -20.65 6.41
CA PRO A 243 19.61 -20.07 5.87
C PRO A 243 19.74 -18.55 5.75
N ILE A 244 19.28 -18.02 4.62
CA ILE A 244 19.17 -16.61 4.29
C ILE A 244 17.69 -16.26 4.27
N SER A 245 17.32 -15.20 5.00
CA SER A 245 15.98 -14.66 5.02
C SER A 245 15.83 -13.44 4.11
N VAL A 246 14.72 -13.38 3.37
CA VAL A 246 14.42 -12.30 2.42
C VAL A 246 13.04 -11.73 2.70
N GLU A 247 12.95 -10.41 2.86
CA GLU A 247 11.70 -9.67 2.97
C GLU A 247 11.33 -9.08 1.61
N CYS A 248 10.09 -9.23 1.18
CA CYS A 248 9.53 -8.64 -0.03
C CYS A 248 8.77 -7.35 0.31
N LYS A 249 9.13 -6.24 -0.35
CA LYS A 249 8.44 -4.95 -0.20
C LYS A 249 8.14 -4.32 -1.54
N ASN A 250 6.98 -3.67 -1.62
CA ASN A 250 6.61 -2.89 -2.79
C ASN A 250 7.28 -1.51 -2.76
N VAL A 251 7.48 -0.95 -3.95
CA VAL A 251 7.93 0.44 -4.11
C VAL A 251 6.75 1.40 -4.19
N LEU A 252 7.01 2.64 -3.79
CA LEU A 252 6.08 3.76 -4.04
C LEU A 252 6.04 4.11 -5.52
N ARG A 253 4.90 4.64 -5.98
CA ARG A 253 4.67 5.03 -7.38
C ARG A 253 5.51 6.25 -7.75
N GLU A 254 5.54 7.27 -6.89
CA GLU A 254 6.34 8.47 -7.12
C GLU A 254 7.82 8.27 -6.81
N ARG A 255 8.64 8.90 -7.64
CA ARG A 255 10.08 8.98 -7.42
C ARG A 255 10.39 10.11 -6.47
N SER A 256 11.51 10.00 -5.76
CA SER A 256 12.07 11.14 -5.02
C SER A 256 12.45 12.29 -5.97
N ALA A 257 12.67 13.49 -5.43
CA ALA A 257 13.14 14.65 -6.20
C ALA A 257 14.46 14.38 -6.99
N ALA A 258 15.28 13.43 -6.52
CA ALA A 258 16.50 13.00 -7.21
C ALA A 258 16.24 11.91 -8.29
N GLY A 259 14.99 11.59 -8.60
CA GLY A 259 14.59 10.56 -9.57
C GLY A 259 14.68 9.12 -9.07
N LEU A 260 15.08 8.91 -7.80
CA LEU A 260 15.23 7.57 -7.21
C LEU A 260 13.89 6.98 -6.81
N VAL A 261 13.72 5.68 -7.07
CA VAL A 261 12.55 4.90 -6.63
C VAL A 261 12.59 4.73 -5.10
N ARG A 262 11.44 4.86 -4.44
CA ARG A 262 11.30 4.75 -2.99
C ARG A 262 10.62 3.43 -2.62
N VAL A 263 10.99 2.84 -1.48
CA VAL A 263 10.38 1.59 -0.98
C VAL A 263 9.36 1.92 0.12
N ASP A 264 8.18 1.28 0.11
CA ASP A 264 7.28 1.32 1.28
C ASP A 264 7.83 0.38 2.36
N PHE A 265 8.83 0.87 3.10
CA PHE A 265 9.64 0.07 4.00
C PHE A 265 9.23 0.22 5.47
N GLN A 266 8.08 -0.35 5.80
CA GLN A 266 7.54 -0.36 7.16
C GLN A 266 6.51 -1.48 7.31
N ARG A 267 6.21 -1.85 8.55
CA ARG A 267 5.13 -2.78 8.86
C ARG A 267 3.78 -2.07 8.74
N THR A 268 2.76 -2.80 8.33
CA THR A 268 1.38 -2.29 8.19
C THR A 268 0.74 -1.95 9.54
N ARG A 269 1.24 -2.54 10.64
CA ARG A 269 0.75 -2.33 12.00
C ARG A 269 1.88 -1.97 12.96
N ALA A 270 1.54 -1.18 13.97
CA ALA A 270 2.39 -0.84 15.10
C ALA A 270 1.68 -1.20 16.40
N SER A 271 2.44 -1.60 17.42
CA SER A 271 1.93 -1.70 18.78
C SER A 271 1.47 -0.34 19.28
N LYS A 272 0.29 -0.28 19.91
CA LYS A 272 -0.21 0.95 20.56
C LYS A 272 0.74 1.50 21.62
N ALA A 273 1.49 0.61 22.28
CA ALA A 273 2.44 0.97 23.34
C ALA A 273 3.84 1.33 22.80
N ASP A 274 4.16 0.95 21.56
CA ASP A 274 5.47 1.18 20.96
C ASP A 274 5.34 1.57 19.47
N PRO A 275 5.32 2.88 19.15
CA PRO A 275 5.31 3.36 17.78
C PRO A 275 6.53 2.91 16.95
N CYS A 276 7.69 2.66 17.58
CA CYS A 276 8.90 2.21 16.88
C CYS A 276 8.81 0.75 16.42
N SER A 277 7.85 -0.03 16.93
CA SER A 277 7.59 -1.41 16.48
C SER A 277 7.17 -1.52 15.01
N ARG A 278 6.72 -0.42 14.40
CA ARG A 278 6.40 -0.33 12.98
C ARG A 278 7.62 -0.49 12.07
N TYR A 279 8.81 -0.16 12.58
CA TYR A 279 10.04 -0.17 11.81
C TYR A 279 10.83 -1.47 11.98
N TYR A 280 11.45 -1.90 10.90
CA TYR A 280 12.29 -3.11 10.88
C TYR A 280 13.61 -2.89 11.61
N SER A 281 14.16 -3.96 12.17
CA SER A 281 15.53 -4.02 12.71
C SER A 281 16.51 -4.51 11.63
N PRO A 282 17.80 -4.12 11.67
CA PRO A 282 18.84 -4.70 10.82
C PRO A 282 18.96 -6.23 10.89
N ARG A 283 18.39 -6.86 11.92
CA ARG A 283 18.44 -8.30 12.17
C ARG A 283 17.11 -9.04 11.92
N ASP A 284 16.07 -8.34 11.49
CA ASP A 284 14.77 -8.99 11.22
C ASP A 284 14.89 -9.97 10.03
N PHE A 285 15.72 -9.64 9.04
CA PHE A 285 16.00 -10.47 7.87
C PHE A 285 17.32 -10.06 7.20
N ASP A 286 17.91 -10.94 6.37
CA ASP A 286 19.22 -10.69 5.76
C ASP A 286 19.18 -9.78 4.53
N VAL A 287 18.12 -9.91 3.72
CA VAL A 287 17.97 -9.24 2.43
C VAL A 287 16.59 -8.61 2.29
N VAL A 288 16.52 -7.43 1.66
CA VAL A 288 15.26 -6.84 1.17
C VAL A 288 15.19 -7.00 -0.34
N ALA A 289 14.06 -7.50 -0.83
CA ALA A 289 13.68 -7.51 -2.22
C ALA A 289 12.61 -6.42 -2.48
N ALA A 290 12.98 -5.38 -3.21
CA ALA A 290 12.05 -4.33 -3.64
C ALA A 290 11.36 -4.73 -4.95
N CYS A 291 10.07 -5.01 -4.89
CA CYS A 291 9.19 -5.27 -6.02
C CYS A 291 8.87 -3.97 -6.76
N LEU A 292 9.27 -3.89 -8.03
CA LEU A 292 9.14 -2.71 -8.89
C LEU A 292 7.81 -2.61 -9.63
N HIS A 293 6.86 -3.50 -9.36
CA HIS A 293 5.61 -3.59 -10.13
C HIS A 293 4.83 -2.27 -10.14
N ALA A 294 4.75 -1.59 -8.99
CA ALA A 294 4.06 -0.31 -8.89
C ALA A 294 4.66 0.79 -9.78
N VAL A 295 5.92 0.68 -10.22
CA VAL A 295 6.57 1.68 -11.10
C VAL A 295 6.72 1.18 -12.54
N THR A 296 6.93 -0.11 -12.73
CA THR A 296 7.31 -0.71 -14.03
C THR A 296 6.21 -1.52 -14.68
N GLU A 297 5.16 -1.87 -13.93
CA GLU A 297 4.10 -2.80 -14.34
C GLU A 297 4.63 -4.19 -14.73
N ARG A 298 5.83 -4.53 -14.23
CA ARG A 298 6.48 -5.83 -14.39
C ARG A 298 6.89 -6.36 -13.01
N TRP A 299 6.84 -7.68 -12.83
CA TRP A 299 7.28 -8.36 -11.62
C TRP A 299 8.82 -8.45 -11.55
N GLU A 300 9.46 -7.29 -11.44
CA GLU A 300 10.92 -7.11 -11.35
C GLU A 300 11.32 -6.76 -9.93
N PHE A 301 12.53 -7.20 -9.53
CA PHE A 301 13.02 -7.03 -8.16
C PHE A 301 14.43 -6.44 -8.14
N ARG A 302 14.70 -5.60 -7.14
CA ARG A 302 16.05 -5.15 -6.75
C ARG A 302 16.34 -5.64 -5.34
N PHE A 303 17.60 -5.91 -5.03
CA PHE A 303 18.02 -6.56 -3.80
C PHE A 303 19.05 -5.72 -3.05
N ALA A 304 18.92 -5.62 -1.73
CA ALA A 304 19.91 -4.99 -0.86
C ALA A 304 20.10 -5.80 0.43
N ARG A 305 21.31 -5.73 1.01
CA ARG A 305 21.57 -6.28 2.34
C ARG A 305 20.85 -5.41 3.38
N THR A 306 20.07 -6.02 4.26
CA THR A 306 19.32 -5.29 5.30
C THR A 306 20.23 -4.45 6.19
N VAL A 307 21.38 -5.02 6.57
CA VAL A 307 22.40 -4.34 7.40
C VAL A 307 23.07 -3.14 6.73
N SER A 308 22.89 -2.96 5.42
CA SER A 308 23.43 -1.81 4.67
C SER A 308 22.46 -0.63 4.58
N LEU A 309 21.22 -0.82 5.05
CA LEU A 309 20.20 0.22 5.05
C LEU A 309 20.43 1.22 6.19
N ASP A 310 19.97 2.45 5.99
CA ASP A 310 20.21 3.53 6.92
C ASP A 310 19.46 3.31 8.25
N PRO A 311 20.05 3.68 9.41
CA PRO A 311 19.38 3.62 10.70
C PRO A 311 18.24 4.65 10.78
N HIS A 312 17.24 4.37 11.59
CA HIS A 312 16.14 5.29 11.86
C HIS A 312 16.63 6.46 12.74
N GLY A 313 16.38 7.70 12.31
CA GLY A 313 16.85 8.89 13.04
C GLY A 313 16.32 9.04 14.47
N LYS A 314 15.20 8.37 14.80
CA LYS A 314 14.53 8.45 16.13
C LYS A 314 14.38 7.13 16.88
N CYS A 315 14.43 5.99 16.19
CA CYS A 315 14.10 4.69 16.79
C CYS A 315 15.39 3.88 16.85
N SER A 316 16.04 3.90 18.01
CA SER A 316 17.32 3.21 18.20
C SER A 316 17.21 1.73 17.86
N GLY A 317 18.19 1.22 17.09
CA GLY A 317 18.20 -0.17 16.64
C GLY A 317 17.22 -0.50 15.51
N LYS A 318 16.50 0.49 14.96
CA LYS A 318 15.61 0.33 13.81
C LYS A 318 16.21 0.92 12.55
N LEU A 319 15.71 0.46 11.41
CA LEU A 319 16.02 0.97 10.08
C LEU A 319 15.10 2.12 9.71
N SER A 320 15.63 3.04 8.93
CA SER A 320 14.87 4.12 8.31
C SER A 320 13.80 3.53 7.40
N HIS A 321 12.60 4.12 7.41
CA HIS A 321 11.56 3.80 6.42
C HIS A 321 11.72 4.61 5.13
N LEU A 322 12.63 5.60 5.10
CA LEU A 322 12.92 6.46 3.95
C LEU A 322 13.88 5.79 2.96
N VAL A 323 13.61 4.52 2.66
CA VAL A 323 14.48 3.69 1.83
C VAL A 323 14.31 4.04 0.35
N LYS A 324 15.45 4.19 -0.34
CA LYS A 324 15.51 4.52 -1.77
C LYS A 324 16.40 3.50 -2.48
N LEU A 325 16.08 3.24 -3.73
CA LEU A 325 16.90 2.42 -4.62
C LEU A 325 18.10 3.24 -5.09
N ASP A 326 19.17 3.18 -4.32
CA ASP A 326 20.47 3.80 -4.60
C ASP A 326 21.53 2.76 -4.98
N GLY A 327 22.82 3.14 -4.95
CA GLY A 327 23.94 2.26 -5.31
C GLY A 327 24.12 1.01 -4.44
N ARG A 328 23.38 0.88 -3.32
CA ARG A 328 23.39 -0.34 -2.49
C ARG A 328 22.53 -1.46 -3.06
N TRP A 329 21.64 -1.15 -4.00
CA TRP A 329 20.69 -2.09 -4.58
C TRP A 329 21.24 -2.74 -5.85
N SER A 330 21.03 -4.05 -6.00
CA SER A 330 21.51 -4.84 -7.14
C SER A 330 20.35 -5.49 -7.90
N ASP A 331 20.51 -5.71 -9.20
CA ASP A 331 19.73 -6.70 -9.97
C ASP A 331 20.24 -8.13 -9.77
N SER A 332 21.52 -8.29 -9.43
CA SER A 332 22.19 -9.56 -9.23
C SER A 332 22.05 -10.01 -7.78
N VAL A 333 21.01 -10.80 -7.52
CA VAL A 333 20.78 -11.35 -6.18
C VAL A 333 21.92 -12.25 -5.71
N GLN A 334 22.63 -12.93 -6.61
CA GLN A 334 23.79 -13.75 -6.28
C GLN A 334 24.90 -12.93 -5.59
N HIS A 335 25.12 -11.70 -6.05
CA HIS A 335 26.13 -10.83 -5.43
C HIS A 335 25.74 -10.49 -3.99
N VAL A 336 24.45 -10.21 -3.76
CA VAL A 336 23.91 -9.91 -2.43
C VAL A 336 23.99 -11.13 -1.52
N PHE A 337 23.58 -12.32 -2.00
CA PHE A 337 23.63 -13.56 -1.21
C PHE A 337 25.05 -13.96 -0.84
N ARG A 338 26.05 -13.84 -1.74
CA ARG A 338 27.46 -14.08 -1.38
C ARG A 338 27.93 -13.14 -0.27
N ALA A 339 27.56 -11.87 -0.35
CA ALA A 339 27.92 -10.89 0.67
C ALA A 339 27.24 -11.15 2.03
N VAL A 340 26.05 -11.75 2.04
CA VAL A 340 25.36 -12.19 3.26
C VAL A 340 25.96 -13.49 3.81
N ALA A 341 26.25 -14.46 2.95
CA ALA A 341 26.78 -15.76 3.35
C ALA A 341 28.17 -15.67 3.99
N ASN A 342 28.97 -14.68 3.59
CA ASN A 342 30.34 -14.46 4.06
C ASN A 342 30.45 -13.50 5.26
N GLY A 343 29.35 -12.89 5.71
CA GLY A 343 29.32 -11.89 6.78
C GLY A 343 28.64 -12.39 8.04
#